data_AF-A0A4Q4CEU4-F1
#
_entry.id   AF-A0A4Q4CEU4-F1
#
_cell.length_a   1.000
_cell.length_b   1.000
_cell.length_c   1.000
_cell.angle_alpha   90.00
_cell.angle_beta   90.00
_cell.angle_gamma   90.00
#
_symmetry.space_group_name_H-M   'P 1'
#
loop_
_entity.id
_entity.type
_entity.pdbx_description
1 polymer ?
#
loop_
_entity_poly.entity_id
_entity_poly.type
_entity_poly.pdbx_seq_one_letter_code
_entity_poly.pdbx_strand_id
1 'polypeptide(L)'
;MADVARLLTVLALLLTFVLPAQAQDQATLVSDSLEITGDTRLIADGHVEVFFKGRRLKASRIVFDQAANRLEITGPIVLTEEGGDTLILASQADLAADMSEGILTSARLVLNQQLQLAADKMLRVAGRYTALQSVAASSCKVCEGNPTPLWEIRARRVVHDEVARQIYFDRAQFRLAGVPILYIPRLRMPDPTLKRATGFLMPSLRSTSDLGTGVKLPYFIVLGQSADLTLTPYVTTKQSRTVELRYRQAFETGAIELNGSVSRDDLIPGTTRGYLRLRGGFTLPERFQLTFDGQTVTDPAYMLDYGLGNADRLDSRIEVTRTRRNEHISARIISFQTLRDDEVDSAIPSVVADLTFHRRFSLGALGGEGGLRLQTHNQYRSSTSPFDGTDSDDIPDGRDIGRISARIDWRKSFVLPLGIEG
;
A
#
# COMPACT_ATOMS: atom_id res chain seq x y z
N MET A 1 -17.61 -13.01 -67.68
CA MET A 1 -17.38 -12.39 -66.35
C MET A 1 -18.11 -13.10 -65.20
N ALA A 2 -18.93 -14.14 -65.43
CA ALA A 2 -19.65 -14.84 -64.35
C ALA A 2 -18.89 -16.06 -63.76
N ASP A 3 -17.91 -16.63 -64.48
CA ASP A 3 -17.23 -17.87 -64.03
C ASP A 3 -16.01 -17.64 -63.13
N VAL A 4 -15.37 -16.47 -63.19
CA VAL A 4 -14.21 -16.16 -62.33
C VAL A 4 -14.65 -15.92 -60.88
N ALA A 5 -15.87 -15.42 -60.66
CA ALA A 5 -16.41 -15.15 -59.34
C ALA A 5 -16.78 -16.43 -58.55
N ARG A 6 -17.08 -17.54 -59.25
CA ARG A 6 -17.40 -18.83 -58.62
C ARG A 6 -16.17 -19.62 -58.19
N LEU A 7 -15.03 -19.45 -58.87
CA LEU A 7 -13.78 -20.11 -58.48
C LEU A 7 -13.13 -19.48 -57.23
N LEU A 8 -13.23 -18.14 -57.10
CA LEU A 8 -12.71 -17.40 -55.94
C LEU A 8 -13.52 -17.64 -54.66
N THR A 9 -14.81 -17.95 -54.76
CA THR A 9 -15.65 -18.28 -53.60
C THR A 9 -15.42 -19.69 -53.07
N VAL A 10 -15.03 -20.65 -53.93
CA VAL A 10 -14.65 -22.00 -53.49
C VAL A 10 -13.25 -22.02 -52.86
N LEU A 11 -12.30 -21.21 -53.36
CA LEU A 11 -10.96 -21.10 -52.78
C LEU A 11 -10.95 -20.37 -51.43
N ALA A 12 -11.83 -19.37 -51.24
CA ALA A 12 -11.98 -18.67 -49.97
C ALA A 12 -12.66 -19.53 -48.87
N LEU A 13 -13.48 -20.52 -49.25
CA LEU A 13 -14.14 -21.42 -48.29
C LEU A 13 -13.22 -22.57 -47.82
N LEU A 14 -12.16 -22.88 -48.58
CA LEU A 14 -11.16 -23.89 -48.23
C LEU A 14 -10.02 -23.36 -47.34
N LEU A 15 -9.87 -22.03 -47.22
CA LEU A 15 -8.89 -21.38 -46.34
C LEU A 15 -9.39 -21.08 -44.92
N THR A 16 -10.68 -21.30 -44.64
CA THR A 16 -11.29 -21.07 -43.31
C THR A 16 -11.44 -22.31 -42.44
N PHE A 17 -10.97 -23.48 -42.89
CA PHE A 17 -10.86 -24.69 -42.07
C PHE A 17 -9.46 -24.90 -41.50
N VAL A 18 -8.82 -23.83 -41.02
CA VAL A 18 -7.82 -23.99 -39.95
C VAL A 18 -8.62 -24.10 -38.66
N LEU A 19 -9.16 -25.30 -38.40
CA LEU A 19 -9.57 -25.65 -37.05
C LEU A 19 -8.36 -25.36 -36.16
N PRO A 20 -8.49 -24.55 -35.08
CA PRO A 20 -7.44 -24.52 -34.10
C PRO A 20 -7.29 -25.97 -33.66
N ALA A 21 -6.13 -26.57 -33.93
CA ALA A 21 -5.77 -27.81 -33.30
C ALA A 21 -5.90 -27.54 -31.81
N GLN A 22 -6.94 -28.09 -31.18
CA GLN A 22 -6.98 -28.16 -29.74
C GLN A 22 -5.75 -29.01 -29.41
N ALA A 23 -4.68 -28.34 -28.98
CA ALA A 23 -3.61 -29.02 -28.30
C ALA A 23 -4.30 -29.74 -27.15
N GLN A 24 -4.48 -31.05 -27.29
CA GLN A 24 -4.85 -31.91 -26.19
C GLN A 24 -3.73 -31.66 -25.18
N ASP A 25 -4.02 -31.01 -24.06
CA ASP A 25 -3.02 -30.74 -23.04
C ASP A 25 -2.46 -32.11 -22.61
N GLN A 26 -1.30 -32.48 -23.14
CA GLN A 26 -0.65 -33.75 -22.84
C GLN A 26 0.13 -33.55 -21.55
N ALA A 27 -0.09 -34.45 -20.59
CA ALA A 27 0.76 -34.53 -19.42
C ALA A 27 2.10 -35.17 -19.80
N THR A 28 3.20 -34.55 -19.40
CA THR A 28 4.53 -35.14 -19.52
C THR A 28 4.88 -35.80 -18.20
N LEU A 29 5.21 -37.09 -18.23
CA LEU A 29 5.65 -37.86 -17.07
C LEU A 29 7.07 -38.38 -17.30
N VAL A 30 7.94 -38.20 -16.31
CA VAL A 30 9.31 -38.71 -16.27
C VAL A 30 9.47 -39.49 -14.97
N SER A 31 10.05 -40.68 -15.04
CA SER A 31 10.36 -41.53 -13.88
C SER A 31 11.53 -42.46 -14.19
N ASP A 32 12.14 -43.03 -13.15
CA ASP A 32 13.22 -44.02 -13.30
C ASP A 32 12.68 -45.35 -13.85
N SER A 33 11.46 -45.72 -13.44
CA SER A 33 10.75 -46.90 -13.93
C SER A 33 9.27 -46.59 -14.19
N LEU A 34 8.71 -47.29 -15.17
CA LEU A 34 7.30 -47.19 -15.55
C LEU A 34 6.77 -48.58 -15.84
N GLU A 35 5.74 -48.99 -15.10
CA GLU A 35 5.04 -50.27 -15.28
C GLU A 35 3.56 -49.98 -15.60
N ILE A 36 3.02 -50.71 -16.58
CA ILE A 36 1.60 -50.68 -16.89
C ILE A 36 1.05 -52.06 -16.54
N THR A 37 0.17 -52.12 -15.53
CA THR A 37 -0.43 -53.36 -15.06
C THR A 37 -1.86 -53.46 -15.61
N GLY A 38 -2.08 -54.43 -16.51
CA GLY A 38 -3.35 -54.54 -17.26
C GLY A 38 -3.54 -53.37 -18.23
N ASP A 39 -4.80 -52.99 -18.48
CA ASP A 39 -5.13 -51.93 -19.44
C ASP A 39 -5.50 -50.59 -18.77
N THR A 40 -5.48 -50.51 -17.44
CA THR A 40 -6.07 -49.35 -16.71
C THR A 40 -5.21 -48.77 -15.60
N ARG A 41 -4.05 -49.36 -15.25
CA ARG A 41 -3.22 -48.89 -14.14
C ARG A 41 -1.78 -48.65 -14.57
N LEU A 42 -1.30 -47.43 -14.37
CA LEU A 42 0.07 -47.01 -14.65
C LEU A 42 0.78 -46.72 -13.32
N ILE A 43 1.94 -47.33 -13.12
CA ILE A 43 2.77 -47.21 -11.91
C ILE A 43 4.11 -46.59 -12.34
N ALA A 44 4.36 -45.37 -11.89
CA ALA A 44 5.64 -44.69 -12.04
C ALA A 44 6.38 -44.70 -10.71
N ASP A 45 7.64 -45.14 -10.71
CA ASP A 45 8.46 -45.26 -9.49
C ASP A 45 9.88 -44.73 -9.74
N GLY A 46 10.42 -44.04 -8.72
CA GLY A 46 11.73 -43.39 -8.75
C GLY A 46 11.70 -42.02 -9.40
N HIS A 47 12.06 -40.98 -8.62
CA HIS A 47 12.17 -39.58 -9.04
C HIS A 47 11.07 -39.10 -9.99
N VAL A 48 9.82 -39.43 -9.67
CA VAL A 48 8.70 -39.17 -10.56
C VAL A 48 8.46 -37.67 -10.67
N GLU A 49 8.40 -37.17 -11.90
CA GLU A 49 8.13 -35.79 -12.22
C GLU A 49 7.03 -35.70 -13.29
N VAL A 50 5.96 -34.97 -12.98
CA VAL A 50 4.81 -34.77 -13.87
C VAL A 50 4.63 -33.29 -14.14
N PHE A 51 4.48 -32.94 -15.41
CA PHE A 51 4.14 -31.60 -15.87
C PHE A 51 2.79 -31.62 -16.57
N PHE A 52 1.87 -30.79 -16.10
CA PHE A 52 0.54 -30.69 -16.69
C PHE A 52 -0.04 -29.29 -16.47
N LYS A 53 -0.48 -28.62 -17.55
CA LYS A 53 -1.08 -27.28 -17.51
C LYS A 53 -0.32 -26.27 -16.63
N GLY A 54 1.01 -26.20 -16.81
CA GLY A 54 1.88 -25.30 -16.04
C GLY A 54 2.16 -25.72 -14.59
N ARG A 55 1.51 -26.77 -14.08
CA ARG A 55 1.82 -27.38 -12.78
C ARG A 55 2.96 -28.37 -12.89
N ARG A 56 3.75 -28.47 -11.83
CA ARG A 56 4.85 -29.43 -11.69
C ARG A 56 4.67 -30.23 -10.41
N LEU A 57 4.53 -31.54 -10.53
CA LEU A 57 4.44 -32.49 -9.42
C LEU A 57 5.72 -33.33 -9.37
N LYS A 58 6.33 -33.42 -8.18
CA LYS A 58 7.40 -34.38 -7.89
C LYS A 58 6.97 -35.33 -6.79
N ALA A 59 7.31 -36.60 -6.92
CA ALA A 59 7.01 -37.64 -5.93
C ALA A 59 7.99 -38.82 -6.03
N SER A 60 7.97 -39.72 -5.05
CA SER A 60 8.73 -40.98 -5.13
C SER A 60 8.02 -41.99 -6.01
N ARG A 61 6.69 -42.04 -5.93
CA ARG A 61 5.87 -43.01 -6.65
C ARG A 61 4.50 -42.42 -6.97
N ILE A 62 4.01 -42.66 -8.17
CA ILE A 62 2.65 -42.30 -8.61
C ILE A 62 1.98 -43.53 -9.19
N VAL A 63 0.75 -43.77 -8.77
CA VAL A 63 -0.12 -44.80 -9.35
C VAL A 63 -1.32 -44.09 -9.95
N PHE A 64 -1.43 -44.14 -11.28
CA PHE A 64 -2.55 -43.61 -12.02
C PHE A 64 -3.54 -44.73 -12.32
N ASP A 65 -4.76 -44.60 -11.78
CA ASP A 65 -5.90 -45.43 -12.13
C ASP A 65 -6.74 -44.70 -13.19
N GLN A 66 -6.68 -45.19 -14.42
CA GLN A 66 -7.37 -44.60 -15.57
C GLN A 66 -8.89 -44.78 -15.48
N ALA A 67 -9.38 -45.86 -14.87
CA ALA A 67 -10.82 -46.11 -14.73
C ALA A 67 -11.44 -45.14 -13.71
N ALA A 68 -10.75 -44.89 -12.60
CA ALA A 68 -11.17 -43.90 -11.60
C ALA A 68 -10.78 -42.46 -11.97
N ASN A 69 -9.85 -42.28 -12.92
CA ASN A 69 -9.21 -41.00 -13.25
C ASN A 69 -8.54 -40.34 -12.03
N ARG A 70 -7.83 -41.15 -11.22
CA ARG A 70 -7.21 -40.78 -9.93
C ARG A 70 -5.73 -41.08 -9.89
N LEU A 71 -5.00 -40.26 -9.14
CA LEU A 71 -3.57 -40.35 -8.87
C LEU A 71 -3.37 -40.64 -7.38
N GLU A 72 -2.91 -41.84 -7.06
CA GLU A 72 -2.39 -42.17 -5.73
C GLU A 72 -0.88 -41.87 -5.71
N ILE A 73 -0.48 -40.90 -4.89
CA ILE A 73 0.87 -40.34 -4.90
C ILE A 73 1.53 -40.60 -3.55
N THR A 74 2.73 -41.19 -3.58
CA THR A 74 3.57 -41.38 -2.41
C THR A 74 4.77 -40.44 -2.44
N GLY A 75 4.93 -39.68 -1.37
CA GLY A 75 5.92 -38.61 -1.25
C GLY A 75 7.36 -39.06 -0.99
N PRO A 76 8.27 -38.08 -0.76
CA PRO A 76 8.00 -36.66 -0.56
C PRO A 76 7.35 -36.00 -1.80
N ILE A 77 6.19 -35.38 -1.59
CA ILE A 77 5.42 -34.71 -2.65
C ILE A 77 5.82 -33.25 -2.69
N VAL A 78 6.07 -32.74 -3.89
CA VAL A 78 6.25 -31.31 -4.16
C VAL A 78 5.38 -30.94 -5.36
N LEU A 79 4.28 -30.23 -5.14
CA LEU A 79 3.40 -29.72 -6.17
C LEU A 79 3.55 -28.20 -6.25
N THR A 80 4.01 -27.71 -7.40
CA THR A 80 4.12 -26.29 -7.72
C THR A 80 2.99 -25.91 -8.65
N GLU A 81 2.20 -24.91 -8.26
CA GLU A 81 1.10 -24.37 -9.07
C GLU A 81 1.61 -23.48 -10.22
N GLU A 82 0.73 -23.20 -11.17
CA GLU A 82 0.99 -22.27 -12.27
C GLU A 82 1.44 -20.89 -11.73
N GLY A 83 2.52 -20.35 -12.28
CA GLY A 83 3.13 -19.09 -11.83
C GLY A 83 4.15 -19.23 -10.68
N GLY A 84 4.21 -20.36 -9.99
CA GLY A 84 5.25 -20.65 -9.00
C GLY A 84 5.09 -19.98 -7.62
N ASP A 85 4.02 -19.19 -7.43
CA ASP A 85 3.75 -18.50 -6.17
C ASP A 85 3.19 -19.44 -5.09
N THR A 86 2.61 -20.58 -5.47
CA THR A 86 2.05 -21.56 -4.54
C THR A 86 2.79 -22.89 -4.63
N LEU A 87 3.26 -23.37 -3.48
CA LEU A 87 3.95 -24.65 -3.32
C LEU A 87 3.23 -25.50 -2.27
N ILE A 88 2.98 -26.76 -2.61
CA ILE A 88 2.33 -27.73 -1.75
C ILE A 88 3.29 -28.89 -1.52
N LEU A 89 3.56 -29.18 -0.25
CA LEU A 89 4.36 -30.31 0.19
C LEU A 89 3.45 -31.30 0.92
N ALA A 90 3.64 -32.60 0.73
CA ALA A 90 2.84 -33.62 1.43
C ALA A 90 3.58 -34.97 1.50
N SER A 91 3.11 -35.87 2.38
CA SER A 91 3.64 -37.24 2.47
C SER A 91 2.88 -38.21 1.57
N GLN A 92 1.57 -38.04 1.42
CA GLN A 92 0.73 -38.83 0.52
C GLN A 92 -0.36 -37.92 -0.07
N ALA A 93 -0.84 -38.27 -1.26
CA ALA A 93 -1.98 -37.61 -1.86
C ALA A 93 -2.83 -38.58 -2.69
N ASP A 94 -4.12 -38.30 -2.75
CA ASP A 94 -5.06 -38.92 -3.68
C ASP A 94 -5.79 -37.79 -4.42
N LEU A 95 -5.35 -37.54 -5.65
CA LEU A 95 -5.76 -36.42 -6.50
C LEU A 95 -6.52 -36.90 -7.74
N ALA A 96 -7.38 -36.04 -8.29
CA ALA A 96 -7.81 -36.22 -9.67
C ALA A 96 -6.62 -36.08 -10.63
N ALA A 97 -6.73 -36.66 -11.84
CA ALA A 97 -5.68 -36.63 -12.85
C ALA A 97 -5.21 -35.22 -13.23
N ASP A 98 -6.10 -34.22 -13.13
CA ASP A 98 -5.79 -32.82 -13.40
C ASP A 98 -5.17 -32.07 -12.19
N MET A 99 -5.02 -32.76 -11.06
CA MET A 99 -4.49 -32.26 -9.78
C MET A 99 -5.32 -31.12 -9.17
N SER A 100 -6.53 -30.85 -9.68
CA SER A 100 -7.37 -29.73 -9.22
C SER A 100 -8.12 -30.05 -7.92
N GLU A 101 -8.34 -31.33 -7.64
CA GLU A 101 -9.11 -31.80 -6.50
C GLU A 101 -8.49 -33.05 -5.88
N GLY A 102 -8.73 -33.22 -4.58
CA GLY A 102 -8.28 -34.40 -3.86
C GLY A 102 -7.76 -34.09 -2.47
N ILE A 103 -7.19 -35.10 -1.84
CA ILE A 103 -6.80 -35.09 -0.43
C ILE A 103 -5.30 -35.30 -0.32
N LEU A 104 -4.65 -34.51 0.53
CA LEU A 104 -3.24 -34.67 0.88
C LEU A 104 -3.10 -34.82 2.40
N THR A 105 -2.16 -35.65 2.83
CA THR A 105 -1.86 -35.91 4.25
C THR A 105 -0.48 -35.36 4.64
N SER A 106 -0.36 -34.92 5.89
CA SER A 106 0.84 -34.26 6.42
C SER A 106 1.32 -33.14 5.50
N ALA A 107 0.40 -32.24 5.16
CA ALA A 107 0.58 -31.29 4.07
C ALA A 107 1.04 -29.92 4.56
N ARG A 108 1.82 -29.22 3.75
CA ARG A 108 2.24 -27.84 3.96
C ARG A 108 1.98 -27.02 2.70
N LEU A 109 1.19 -25.96 2.84
CA LEU A 109 0.96 -24.97 1.80
C LEU A 109 1.92 -23.78 2.03
N VAL A 110 2.64 -23.36 1.01
CA VAL A 110 3.51 -22.18 1.04
C VAL A 110 3.01 -21.20 -0.01
N LEU A 111 2.69 -19.99 0.41
CA LEU A 111 2.15 -18.92 -0.43
C LEU A 111 3.16 -17.78 -0.56
N ASN A 112 3.47 -17.42 -1.80
CA ASN A 112 4.41 -16.37 -2.22
C ASN A 112 5.77 -16.42 -1.49
N GLN A 113 6.21 -17.62 -1.11
CA GLN A 113 7.42 -17.86 -0.29
C GLN A 113 7.43 -17.10 1.06
N GLN A 114 6.29 -16.58 1.50
CA GLN A 114 6.16 -15.71 2.67
C GLN A 114 5.35 -16.36 3.78
N LEU A 115 4.23 -17.01 3.46
CA LEU A 115 3.34 -17.62 4.45
C LEU A 115 3.32 -19.14 4.28
N GLN A 116 3.54 -19.87 5.38
CA GLN A 116 3.47 -21.32 5.41
C GLN A 116 2.30 -21.77 6.29
N LEU A 117 1.54 -22.76 5.84
CA LEU A 117 0.44 -23.39 6.57
C LEU A 117 0.68 -24.90 6.61
N ALA A 118 1.10 -25.42 7.75
CA ALA A 118 1.24 -26.86 7.99
C ALA A 118 -0.08 -27.43 8.54
N ALA A 119 -0.49 -28.60 8.08
CA ALA A 119 -1.76 -29.23 8.41
C ALA A 119 -1.68 -30.76 8.34
N ASP A 120 -2.48 -31.45 9.16
CA ASP A 120 -2.56 -32.92 9.14
C ASP A 120 -3.23 -33.42 7.85
N LYS A 121 -4.23 -32.67 7.38
CA LYS A 121 -5.01 -32.98 6.18
C LYS A 121 -5.28 -31.69 5.39
N MET A 122 -5.13 -31.80 4.08
CA MET A 122 -5.48 -30.78 3.10
C MET A 122 -6.46 -31.36 2.08
N LEU A 123 -7.51 -30.62 1.75
CA LEU A 123 -8.49 -30.94 0.72
C LEU A 123 -8.48 -29.82 -0.31
N ARG A 124 -8.28 -30.18 -1.58
CA ARG A 124 -8.44 -29.26 -2.72
C ARG A 124 -9.78 -29.52 -3.37
N VAL A 125 -10.49 -28.44 -3.73
CA VAL A 125 -11.80 -28.49 -4.38
C VAL A 125 -11.77 -27.59 -5.60
N ALA A 126 -11.90 -28.20 -6.79
CA ALA A 126 -12.01 -27.54 -8.09
C ALA A 126 -10.93 -26.49 -8.37
N GLY A 127 -9.71 -26.68 -7.85
CA GLY A 127 -8.58 -25.76 -8.04
C GLY A 127 -8.81 -24.33 -7.50
N ARG A 128 -9.84 -24.10 -6.68
CA ARG A 128 -10.13 -22.77 -6.10
C ARG A 128 -9.99 -22.75 -4.59
N TYR A 129 -10.53 -23.77 -3.94
CA TYR A 129 -10.56 -23.84 -2.48
C TYR A 129 -9.56 -24.86 -1.96
N THR A 130 -8.72 -24.43 -1.03
CA THR A 130 -7.85 -25.32 -0.26
C THR A 130 -8.27 -25.29 1.20
N ALA A 131 -8.84 -26.38 1.69
CA ALA A 131 -9.25 -26.54 3.08
C ALA A 131 -8.22 -27.35 3.85
N LEU A 132 -7.71 -26.80 4.96
CA LEU A 132 -6.72 -27.42 5.82
C LEU A 132 -7.30 -27.68 7.21
N GLN A 133 -6.88 -28.76 7.86
CA GLN A 133 -7.29 -29.14 9.22
C GLN A 133 -6.09 -29.16 10.18
N SER A 134 -6.31 -28.80 11.45
CA SER A 134 -5.27 -28.75 12.50
C SER A 134 -4.07 -27.89 12.09
N VAL A 135 -4.35 -26.63 11.75
CA VAL A 135 -3.41 -25.81 10.99
C VAL A 135 -2.48 -25.03 11.92
N ALA A 136 -1.21 -24.97 11.55
CA ALA A 136 -0.23 -24.03 12.06
C ALA A 136 0.22 -23.12 10.91
N ALA A 137 -0.10 -21.82 11.01
CA ALA A 137 0.31 -20.82 10.03
C ALA A 137 1.36 -19.87 10.60
N SER A 138 2.46 -19.66 9.86
CA SER A 138 3.50 -18.71 10.24
C SER A 138 4.27 -18.23 9.01
N SER A 139 4.80 -17.00 9.06
CA SER A 139 5.80 -16.52 8.11
C SER A 139 7.23 -16.75 8.57
N CYS A 140 7.42 -17.22 9.81
CA CYS A 140 8.75 -17.52 10.32
C CYS A 140 9.30 -18.78 9.65
N LYS A 141 10.59 -18.75 9.31
CA LYS A 141 11.33 -19.96 8.99
C LYS A 141 11.39 -20.83 10.25
N VAL A 142 10.92 -22.07 10.16
CA VAL A 142 11.09 -23.06 11.22
C VAL A 142 12.53 -23.57 11.14
N CYS A 143 13.30 -23.39 12.22
CA CYS A 143 14.70 -23.78 12.28
C CYS A 143 14.84 -25.24 12.75
N GLU A 144 15.85 -25.92 12.24
CA GLU A 144 16.23 -27.25 12.74
C GLU A 144 16.70 -27.11 14.20
N GLY A 145 16.09 -27.88 15.12
CA GLY A 145 16.34 -27.80 16.56
C GLY A 145 15.41 -26.89 17.37
N ASN A 146 14.65 -25.99 16.72
CA ASN A 146 13.58 -25.24 17.38
C ASN A 146 12.32 -25.20 16.50
N PRO A 147 11.39 -26.15 16.70
CA PRO A 147 10.18 -26.25 15.87
C PRO A 147 9.17 -25.13 16.15
N THR A 148 9.36 -24.36 17.23
CA THR A 148 8.42 -23.31 17.64
C THR A 148 8.79 -21.99 16.98
N PRO A 149 7.99 -21.48 16.04
CA PRO A 149 8.25 -20.17 15.45
C PRO A 149 8.04 -19.05 16.49
N LEU A 150 8.66 -17.89 16.24
CA LEU A 150 8.47 -16.70 17.09
C LEU A 150 6.99 -16.35 17.22
N TRP A 151 6.23 -16.47 16.13
CA TRP A 151 4.78 -16.34 16.14
C TRP A 151 4.13 -17.41 15.26
N GLU A 152 2.92 -17.85 15.65
CA GLU A 152 2.08 -18.71 14.82
C GLU A 152 0.59 -18.45 15.07
N ILE A 153 -0.24 -18.79 14.08
CA ILE A 153 -1.68 -18.90 14.22
C ILE A 153 -2.03 -20.39 14.16
N ARG A 154 -2.54 -20.91 15.27
CA ARG A 154 -3.14 -22.25 15.32
C ARG A 154 -4.63 -22.14 15.03
N ALA A 155 -5.17 -22.99 14.17
CA ALA A 155 -6.60 -22.99 13.86
C ALA A 155 -7.12 -24.41 13.66
N ARG A 156 -8.38 -24.65 14.03
CA ARG A 156 -9.00 -25.96 13.80
C ARG A 156 -9.13 -26.25 12.30
N ARG A 157 -9.53 -25.23 11.54
CA ARG A 157 -9.73 -25.30 10.09
C ARG A 157 -9.29 -23.98 9.46
N VAL A 158 -8.63 -24.08 8.31
CA VAL A 158 -8.33 -22.94 7.44
C VAL A 158 -8.89 -23.21 6.05
N VAL A 159 -9.42 -22.18 5.40
CA VAL A 159 -9.83 -22.24 3.99
C VAL A 159 -9.13 -21.11 3.25
N HIS A 160 -8.36 -21.46 2.23
CA HIS A 160 -7.81 -20.50 1.27
C HIS A 160 -8.72 -20.47 0.03
N ASP A 161 -9.20 -19.29 -0.36
CA ASP A 161 -9.90 -19.04 -1.62
C ASP A 161 -8.94 -18.32 -2.57
N GLU A 162 -8.43 -19.04 -3.56
CA GLU A 162 -7.41 -18.56 -4.50
C GLU A 162 -7.91 -17.42 -5.39
N VAL A 163 -9.22 -17.41 -5.71
CA VAL A 163 -9.82 -16.33 -6.52
C VAL A 163 -9.98 -15.06 -5.69
N ALA A 164 -10.47 -15.19 -4.45
CA ALA A 164 -10.62 -14.06 -3.55
C ALA A 164 -9.29 -13.58 -2.95
N ARG A 165 -8.23 -14.41 -3.00
CA ARG A 165 -6.93 -14.19 -2.36
C ARG A 165 -7.06 -13.95 -0.86
N GLN A 166 -7.90 -14.76 -0.22
CA GLN A 166 -8.25 -14.65 1.20
C GLN A 166 -8.11 -15.98 1.90
N ILE A 167 -7.66 -15.89 3.15
CA ILE A 167 -7.48 -17.02 4.05
C ILE A 167 -8.43 -16.84 5.24
N TYR A 168 -9.27 -17.84 5.48
CA TYR A 168 -10.27 -17.87 6.53
C TYR A 168 -9.88 -18.90 7.58
N PHE A 169 -9.60 -18.45 8.79
CA PHE A 169 -9.29 -19.28 9.94
C PHE A 169 -10.53 -19.43 10.83
N ASP A 170 -10.83 -20.67 11.20
CA ASP A 170 -11.88 -21.01 12.16
C ASP A 170 -11.26 -21.43 13.50
N ARG A 171 -11.72 -20.80 14.58
CA ARG A 171 -11.19 -20.95 15.94
C ARG A 171 -9.68 -20.71 15.97
N ALA A 172 -9.27 -19.54 15.50
CA ALA A 172 -7.88 -19.14 15.46
C ALA A 172 -7.36 -18.79 16.86
N GLN A 173 -6.13 -19.17 17.13
CA GLN A 173 -5.38 -18.84 18.33
C GLN A 173 -4.02 -18.31 17.91
N PHE A 174 -3.78 -17.03 18.16
CA PHE A 174 -2.47 -16.41 17.95
C PHE A 174 -1.57 -16.76 19.12
N ARG A 175 -0.37 -17.25 18.82
CA ARG A 175 0.63 -17.65 19.79
C ARG A 175 1.95 -16.93 19.52
N LEU A 176 2.64 -16.56 20.59
CA LEU A 176 3.98 -15.99 20.57
C LEU A 176 4.91 -16.93 21.33
N ALA A 177 5.98 -17.39 20.68
CA ALA A 177 6.92 -18.38 21.23
C ALA A 177 6.22 -19.60 21.86
N GLY A 178 5.13 -20.08 21.22
CA GLY A 178 4.32 -21.20 21.69
C GLY A 178 3.25 -20.87 22.73
N VAL A 179 3.27 -19.67 23.32
CA VAL A 179 2.29 -19.24 24.32
C VAL A 179 1.08 -18.60 23.64
N PRO A 180 -0.16 -19.08 23.90
CA PRO A 180 -1.36 -18.47 23.34
C PRO A 180 -1.67 -17.14 24.00
N ILE A 181 -1.80 -16.08 23.19
CA ILE A 181 -2.04 -14.71 23.69
C ILE A 181 -3.40 -14.16 23.26
N LEU A 182 -3.98 -14.64 22.15
CA LEU A 182 -5.25 -14.12 21.64
C LEU A 182 -6.04 -15.23 20.95
N TYR A 183 -7.32 -15.34 21.28
CA TYR A 183 -8.28 -16.22 20.61
C TYR A 183 -9.23 -15.40 19.73
N ILE A 184 -9.37 -15.82 18.47
CA ILE A 184 -10.22 -15.17 17.47
C ILE A 184 -11.12 -16.24 16.84
N PRO A 185 -12.44 -16.25 17.11
CA PRO A 185 -13.34 -17.27 16.60
C PRO A 185 -13.34 -17.38 15.06
N ARG A 186 -13.27 -16.25 14.37
CA ARG A 186 -13.19 -16.14 12.91
C ARG A 186 -12.19 -15.07 12.55
N LEU A 187 -11.07 -15.47 11.96
CA LEU A 187 -10.05 -14.55 11.45
C LEU A 187 -10.03 -14.64 9.92
N ARG A 188 -10.09 -13.49 9.26
CA ARG A 188 -9.88 -13.37 7.82
C ARG A 188 -8.59 -12.59 7.59
N MET A 189 -7.72 -13.11 6.74
CA MET A 189 -6.46 -12.48 6.38
C MET A 189 -6.27 -12.54 4.86
N PRO A 190 -5.79 -11.46 4.21
CA PRO A 190 -5.37 -11.55 2.82
C PRO A 190 -4.23 -12.56 2.67
N ASP A 191 -4.18 -13.24 1.53
CA ASP A 191 -2.96 -13.98 1.18
C ASP A 191 -1.80 -12.99 0.87
N PRO A 192 -0.55 -13.45 0.84
CA PRO A 192 0.59 -12.56 0.61
C PRO A 192 0.73 -12.04 -0.83
N THR A 193 -0.13 -12.47 -1.76
CA THR A 193 -0.19 -11.94 -3.13
C THR A 193 -1.11 -10.71 -3.23
N LEU A 194 -2.02 -10.54 -2.26
CA LEU A 194 -2.95 -9.43 -2.22
C LEU A 194 -2.37 -8.21 -1.48
N LYS A 195 -1.96 -7.20 -2.26
CA LYS A 195 -1.32 -5.98 -1.72
C LYS A 195 -2.26 -5.08 -0.91
N ARG A 196 -3.58 -5.14 -1.14
CA ARG A 196 -4.58 -4.26 -0.50
C ARG A 196 -5.86 -5.06 -0.22
N ALA A 197 -6.34 -5.03 1.02
CA ALA A 197 -7.56 -5.70 1.42
C ALA A 197 -8.27 -4.95 2.55
N THR A 198 -9.60 -4.83 2.48
CA THR A 198 -10.41 -4.22 3.54
C THR A 198 -10.37 -5.09 4.80
N GLY A 199 -10.13 -4.49 5.97
CA GLY A 199 -10.10 -5.20 7.24
C GLY A 199 -9.43 -4.43 8.37
N PHE A 200 -9.36 -5.07 9.55
CA PHE A 200 -8.62 -4.54 10.68
C PHE A 200 -7.11 -4.59 10.40
N LEU A 201 -6.44 -3.48 10.69
CA LEU A 201 -4.99 -3.44 10.81
C LEU A 201 -4.57 -3.82 12.22
N MET A 202 -3.26 -4.00 12.43
CA MET A 202 -2.72 -4.30 13.74
C MET A 202 -3.07 -3.18 14.73
N PRO A 203 -3.67 -3.50 15.89
CA PRO A 203 -3.93 -2.50 16.91
C PRO A 203 -2.61 -1.99 17.49
N SER A 204 -2.62 -0.76 17.99
CA SER A 204 -1.47 -0.19 18.70
C SER A 204 -1.88 0.30 20.09
N LEU A 205 -0.97 0.10 21.04
CA LEU A 205 -1.09 0.64 22.39
C LEU A 205 -0.34 1.96 22.48
N ARG A 206 -0.96 2.93 23.13
CA ARG A 206 -0.35 4.24 23.39
C ARG A 206 -0.56 4.60 24.85
N SER A 207 0.43 5.22 25.48
CA SER A 207 0.28 5.78 26.82
C SER A 207 0.76 7.21 26.83
N THR A 208 -0.07 8.12 27.35
CA THR A 208 0.28 9.54 27.56
C THR A 208 -0.10 9.96 28.97
N SER A 209 0.53 11.02 29.49
CA SER A 209 0.18 11.62 30.78
C SER A 209 -1.29 12.07 30.81
N ASP A 210 -1.75 12.68 29.73
CA ASP A 210 -3.03 13.39 29.71
C ASP A 210 -4.20 12.46 29.42
N LEU A 211 -4.02 11.48 28.52
CA LEU A 211 -5.08 10.55 28.10
C LEU A 211 -4.95 9.16 28.73
N GLY A 212 -3.85 8.87 29.43
CA GLY A 212 -3.57 7.56 30.01
C GLY A 212 -3.20 6.52 28.95
N THR A 213 -3.42 5.23 29.27
CA THR A 213 -3.19 4.14 28.33
C THR A 213 -4.40 3.97 27.42
N GLY A 214 -4.19 3.78 26.13
CA GLY A 214 -5.26 3.59 25.15
C GLY A 214 -4.90 2.61 24.04
N VAL A 215 -5.95 2.15 23.35
CA VAL A 215 -5.90 1.23 22.21
C VAL A 215 -6.38 1.97 20.97
N LYS A 216 -5.58 1.94 19.91
CA LYS A 216 -5.98 2.30 18.55
C LYS A 216 -6.31 1.04 17.77
N LEU A 217 -7.45 1.02 17.07
CA LEU A 217 -7.89 -0.13 16.28
C LEU A 217 -8.19 0.28 14.82
N PRO A 218 -7.18 0.41 13.95
CA PRO A 218 -7.41 0.92 12.61
C PRO A 218 -8.18 -0.09 11.75
N TYR A 219 -9.19 0.39 11.01
CA TYR A 219 -9.95 -0.36 10.03
C TYR A 219 -9.74 0.25 8.64
N PHE A 220 -9.06 -0.50 7.78
CA PHE A 220 -8.73 -0.09 6.42
C PHE A 220 -9.83 -0.49 5.44
N ILE A 221 -10.24 0.45 4.59
CA ILE A 221 -11.31 0.31 3.61
C ILE A 221 -10.76 0.67 2.24
N VAL A 222 -10.78 -0.31 1.33
CA VAL A 222 -10.48 -0.08 -0.09
C VAL A 222 -11.72 0.53 -0.75
N LEU A 223 -11.59 1.74 -1.29
CA LEU A 223 -12.67 2.43 -2.02
C LEU A 223 -12.56 2.25 -3.54
N GLY A 224 -11.44 1.71 -4.01
CA GLY A 224 -11.16 1.45 -5.42
C GLY A 224 -9.67 1.22 -5.66
N GLN A 225 -9.27 1.24 -6.93
CA GLN A 225 -7.86 1.05 -7.30
C GLN A 225 -6.96 2.20 -6.85
N SER A 226 -7.50 3.43 -6.80
CA SER A 226 -6.73 4.66 -6.53
C SER A 226 -7.08 5.36 -5.22
N ALA A 227 -8.01 4.84 -4.41
CA ALA A 227 -8.43 5.47 -3.15
C ALA A 227 -8.54 4.48 -1.99
N ASP A 228 -8.26 4.95 -0.77
CA ASP A 228 -8.56 4.25 0.47
C ASP A 228 -8.96 5.20 1.61
N LEU A 229 -9.66 4.62 2.58
CA LEU A 229 -10.06 5.23 3.82
C LEU A 229 -9.62 4.34 4.99
N THR A 230 -9.01 4.93 6.01
CA THR A 230 -8.72 4.25 7.28
C THR A 230 -9.45 4.98 8.38
N LEU A 231 -10.28 4.26 9.13
CA LEU A 231 -10.93 4.76 10.33
C LEU A 231 -10.29 4.10 11.55
N THR A 232 -9.82 4.90 12.50
CA THR A 232 -9.12 4.40 13.68
C THR A 232 -9.83 4.90 14.93
N PRO A 233 -10.74 4.09 15.51
CA PRO A 233 -11.19 4.27 16.87
C PRO A 233 -9.99 4.23 17.82
N TYR A 234 -9.93 5.22 18.71
CA TYR A 234 -8.95 5.34 19.77
C TYR A 234 -9.68 5.57 21.08
N VAL A 235 -9.52 4.63 22.02
CA VAL A 235 -10.15 4.66 23.34
C VAL A 235 -9.09 4.57 24.42
N THR A 236 -9.27 5.33 25.50
CA THR A 236 -8.25 5.42 26.57
C THR A 236 -8.82 5.17 27.96
N THR A 237 -7.95 4.89 28.93
CA THR A 237 -8.31 4.67 30.34
C THR A 237 -8.84 5.93 31.02
N LYS A 238 -8.47 7.12 30.53
CA LYS A 238 -9.04 8.41 30.97
C LYS A 238 -10.23 8.85 30.11
N GLN A 239 -11.03 7.89 29.65
CA GLN A 239 -12.32 8.08 28.99
C GLN A 239 -12.31 8.90 27.68
N SER A 240 -11.15 9.16 27.07
CA SER A 240 -11.12 9.78 25.74
C SER A 240 -11.65 8.80 24.69
N ARG A 241 -12.55 9.30 23.84
CA ARG A 241 -13.13 8.61 22.70
C ARG A 241 -12.83 9.42 21.45
N THR A 242 -11.95 8.88 20.63
CA THR A 242 -11.46 9.53 19.43
C THR A 242 -11.72 8.65 18.22
N VAL A 243 -12.10 9.26 17.10
CA VAL A 243 -12.09 8.59 15.80
C VAL A 243 -11.14 9.36 14.89
N GLU A 244 -10.05 8.71 14.50
CA GLU A 244 -9.13 9.24 13.49
C GLU A 244 -9.57 8.78 12.10
N LEU A 245 -9.38 9.64 11.12
CA LEU A 245 -9.67 9.42 9.73
C LEU A 245 -8.40 9.67 8.93
N ARG A 246 -8.08 8.76 8.02
CA ARG A 246 -7.10 8.97 6.96
C ARG A 246 -7.71 8.58 5.63
N TYR A 247 -7.82 9.54 4.73
CA TYR A 247 -8.25 9.32 3.36
C TYR A 247 -7.09 9.61 2.41
N ARG A 248 -6.87 8.73 1.43
CA ARG A 248 -5.84 8.91 0.40
C ARG A 248 -6.45 8.66 -0.96
N GLN A 249 -6.09 9.51 -1.92
CA GLN A 249 -6.47 9.33 -3.31
C GLN A 249 -5.31 9.70 -4.25
N ALA A 250 -5.00 8.78 -5.16
CA ALA A 250 -4.11 9.00 -6.28
C ALA A 250 -4.91 9.40 -7.52
N PHE A 251 -4.36 10.33 -8.28
CA PHE A 251 -4.82 10.79 -9.59
C PHE A 251 -3.69 10.57 -10.60
N GLU A 252 -3.97 10.74 -11.88
CA GLU A 252 -2.95 10.57 -12.93
C GLU A 252 -1.80 11.57 -12.79
N THR A 253 -2.09 12.79 -12.36
CA THR A 253 -1.13 13.89 -12.28
C THR A 253 -0.70 14.23 -10.86
N GLY A 254 -1.20 13.51 -9.84
CA GLY A 254 -1.01 13.93 -8.45
C GLY A 254 -1.66 13.02 -7.43
N ALA A 255 -1.63 13.45 -6.17
CA ALA A 255 -2.26 12.73 -5.07
C ALA A 255 -2.67 13.70 -3.96
N ILE A 256 -3.64 13.27 -3.16
CA ILE A 256 -4.07 13.95 -1.95
C ILE A 256 -4.12 12.98 -0.77
N GLU A 257 -3.88 13.51 0.42
CA GLU A 257 -4.06 12.83 1.69
C GLU A 257 -4.76 13.78 2.67
N LEU A 258 -5.86 13.30 3.24
CA LEU A 258 -6.61 13.98 4.30
C LEU A 258 -6.45 13.18 5.58
N ASN A 259 -5.94 13.81 6.62
CA ASN A 259 -5.88 13.29 7.97
C ASN A 259 -6.81 14.12 8.85
N GLY A 260 -7.60 13.48 9.69
CA GLY A 260 -8.38 14.20 10.68
C GLY A 260 -8.65 13.34 11.90
N SER A 261 -9.09 13.98 12.98
CA SER A 261 -9.61 13.28 14.14
C SER A 261 -10.66 14.12 14.82
N VAL A 262 -11.63 13.43 15.42
CA VAL A 262 -12.66 14.02 16.26
C VAL A 262 -12.67 13.29 17.58
N SER A 263 -12.64 14.05 18.67
CA SER A 263 -12.43 13.53 20.01
C SER A 263 -13.43 14.12 21.00
N ARG A 264 -13.84 13.29 21.96
CA ARG A 264 -14.55 13.69 23.17
C ARG A 264 -13.85 13.11 24.38
N ASP A 265 -13.46 13.96 25.31
CA ASP A 265 -12.63 13.64 26.46
C ASP A 265 -12.99 14.51 27.68
N ASP A 266 -12.28 14.29 28.78
CA ASP A 266 -12.41 15.06 30.03
C ASP A 266 -11.33 16.16 30.18
N LEU A 267 -10.50 16.41 29.15
CA LEU A 267 -9.50 17.49 29.17
C LEU A 267 -10.20 18.85 29.01
N ILE A 268 -11.16 18.93 28.09
CA ILE A 268 -12.06 20.08 27.94
C ILE A 268 -13.51 19.58 28.03
N PRO A 269 -14.08 19.49 29.24
CA PRO A 269 -15.40 18.91 29.46
C PRO A 269 -16.49 19.55 28.59
N GLY A 270 -17.35 18.72 28.01
CA GLY A 270 -18.49 19.17 27.21
C GLY A 270 -18.16 19.64 25.79
N THR A 271 -16.89 19.69 25.41
CA THR A 271 -16.46 20.18 24.08
C THR A 271 -16.07 19.01 23.17
N THR A 272 -16.46 19.08 21.91
CA THR A 272 -15.96 18.14 20.88
C THR A 272 -14.78 18.81 20.20
N ARG A 273 -13.62 18.16 20.29
CA ARG A 273 -12.35 18.69 19.79
C ARG A 273 -11.99 17.97 18.49
N GLY A 274 -11.16 18.59 17.67
CA GLY A 274 -10.77 17.99 16.39
C GLY A 274 -9.56 18.62 15.74
N TYR A 275 -9.05 17.86 14.78
CA TYR A 275 -7.93 18.22 13.93
C TYR A 275 -8.26 17.84 12.49
N LEU A 276 -7.81 18.66 11.55
CA LEU A 276 -7.88 18.36 10.14
C LEU A 276 -6.59 18.81 9.46
N ARG A 277 -6.03 17.97 8.59
CA ARG A 277 -4.95 18.31 7.68
C ARG A 277 -5.20 17.71 6.31
N LEU A 278 -5.10 18.56 5.30
CA LEU A 278 -5.23 18.20 3.89
C LEU A 278 -3.93 18.57 3.18
N ARG A 279 -3.26 17.56 2.63
CA ARG A 279 -2.05 17.76 1.82
C ARG A 279 -2.22 17.16 0.44
N GLY A 280 -1.59 17.74 -0.55
CA GLY A 280 -1.63 17.23 -1.90
C GLY A 280 -0.66 17.90 -2.83
N GLY A 281 -0.45 17.27 -3.98
CA GLY A 281 0.42 17.78 -5.01
C GLY A 281 0.00 17.30 -6.39
N PHE A 282 0.08 18.19 -7.38
CA PHE A 282 -0.32 17.93 -8.75
C PHE A 282 0.67 18.55 -9.74
N THR A 283 1.04 17.77 -10.75
CA THR A 283 1.70 18.28 -11.95
C THR A 283 0.66 18.93 -12.85
N LEU A 284 0.77 20.25 -13.02
CA LEU A 284 -0.03 21.06 -13.92
C LEU A 284 0.62 21.12 -15.32
N PRO A 285 -0.09 21.64 -16.35
CA PRO A 285 0.50 21.89 -17.66
C PRO A 285 1.79 22.71 -17.60
N GLU A 286 2.61 22.64 -18.65
CA GLU A 286 3.90 23.36 -18.73
C GLU A 286 4.93 23.02 -17.65
N ARG A 287 4.74 21.89 -16.95
CA ARG A 287 5.56 21.40 -15.81
C ARG A 287 5.47 22.30 -14.57
N PHE A 288 4.37 23.01 -14.39
CA PHE A 288 4.07 23.62 -13.11
C PHE A 288 3.74 22.52 -12.08
N GLN A 289 4.14 22.74 -10.84
CA GLN A 289 3.84 21.87 -9.70
C GLN A 289 3.00 22.67 -8.73
N LEU A 290 1.78 22.21 -8.49
CA LEU A 290 0.91 22.69 -7.44
C LEU A 290 1.16 21.84 -6.19
N THR A 291 1.40 22.46 -5.06
CA THR A 291 1.42 21.81 -3.75
C THR A 291 0.49 22.55 -2.81
N PHE A 292 -0.19 21.82 -1.94
CA PHE A 292 -0.95 22.41 -0.84
C PHE A 292 -0.81 21.55 0.40
N ASP A 293 -0.76 22.21 1.55
CA ASP A 293 -0.73 21.61 2.88
C ASP A 293 -1.50 22.56 3.79
N GLY A 294 -2.75 22.23 4.09
CA GLY A 294 -3.61 22.99 4.99
C GLY A 294 -3.87 22.19 6.25
N GLN A 295 -3.80 22.84 7.40
CA GLN A 295 -4.08 22.19 8.68
C GLN A 295 -4.79 23.15 9.64
N THR A 296 -5.66 22.61 10.49
CA THR A 296 -6.43 23.37 11.47
C THR A 296 -6.78 22.49 12.67
N VAL A 297 -6.98 23.15 13.81
CA VAL A 297 -7.36 22.55 15.09
C VAL A 297 -8.52 23.33 15.70
N THR A 298 -9.33 22.66 16.51
CA THR A 298 -10.39 23.31 17.27
C THR A 298 -9.89 24.14 18.44
N ASP A 299 -8.72 23.78 18.98
CA ASP A 299 -8.09 24.44 20.12
C ASP A 299 -6.55 24.28 20.08
N PRO A 300 -5.78 25.18 20.71
CA PRO A 300 -4.33 25.20 20.62
C PRO A 300 -3.61 23.95 21.14
N ALA A 301 -4.12 23.35 22.21
CA ALA A 301 -3.48 22.21 22.89
C ALA A 301 -3.70 20.86 22.17
N TYR A 302 -4.63 20.79 21.22
CA TYR A 302 -5.07 19.53 20.62
C TYR A 302 -3.93 18.68 20.04
N MET A 303 -2.99 19.29 19.32
CA MET A 303 -1.90 18.54 18.69
C MET A 303 -0.98 17.90 19.73
N LEU A 304 -0.73 18.58 20.84
CA LEU A 304 0.12 18.09 21.92
C LEU A 304 -0.59 16.94 22.67
N ASP A 305 -1.84 17.15 23.09
CA ASP A 305 -2.63 16.17 23.86
C ASP A 305 -2.78 14.83 23.13
N TYR A 306 -2.98 14.90 21.81
CA TYR A 306 -3.14 13.75 20.93
C TYR A 306 -1.82 13.34 20.26
N GLY A 307 -0.69 13.95 20.66
CA GLY A 307 0.65 13.82 20.12
C GLY A 307 0.69 13.64 18.60
N LEU A 308 0.11 14.62 17.92
CA LEU A 308 0.19 14.87 16.48
C LEU A 308 1.41 15.76 16.14
N GLY A 309 2.11 16.26 17.16
CA GLY A 309 3.29 17.11 17.06
C GLY A 309 3.26 18.22 18.10
N ASN A 310 4.38 18.93 18.25
CA ASN A 310 4.53 20.05 19.17
C ASN A 310 4.79 21.34 18.37
N ALA A 311 3.94 21.60 17.38
CA ALA A 311 4.06 22.80 16.58
C ALA A 311 3.53 23.99 17.38
N ASP A 312 4.29 25.08 17.43
CA ASP A 312 3.85 26.33 18.05
C ASP A 312 2.94 27.14 17.13
N ARG A 313 3.04 26.91 15.82
CA ARG A 313 2.25 27.58 14.79
C ARG A 313 1.93 26.62 13.65
N LEU A 314 0.76 26.80 13.07
CA LEU A 314 0.31 26.05 11.90
C LEU A 314 0.47 26.91 10.65
N ASP A 315 1.27 26.44 9.69
CA ASP A 315 1.41 27.07 8.38
C ASP A 315 0.61 26.29 7.31
N SER A 316 -0.54 26.85 6.92
CA SER A 316 -1.33 26.33 5.81
C SER A 316 -0.88 26.97 4.50
N ARG A 317 -0.28 26.22 3.58
CA ARG A 317 0.34 26.73 2.35
C ARG A 317 -0.33 26.19 1.10
N ILE A 318 -0.47 27.04 0.09
CA ILE A 318 -0.72 26.67 -1.31
C ILE A 318 0.38 27.30 -2.15
N GLU A 319 1.05 26.52 -2.99
CA GLU A 319 2.15 26.98 -3.82
C GLU A 319 2.06 26.40 -5.24
N VAL A 320 2.26 27.24 -6.24
CA VAL A 320 2.44 26.86 -7.64
C VAL A 320 3.84 27.26 -8.06
N THR A 321 4.64 26.29 -8.50
CA THR A 321 6.05 26.50 -8.83
C THR A 321 6.42 25.88 -10.18
N ARG A 322 7.35 26.50 -10.88
CA ARG A 322 8.00 25.94 -12.07
C ARG A 322 9.46 26.32 -12.07
N THR A 323 10.32 25.30 -12.11
CA THR A 323 11.77 25.47 -12.23
C THR A 323 12.25 24.84 -13.53
N ARG A 324 12.84 25.66 -14.39
CA ARG A 324 13.55 25.29 -15.63
C ARG A 324 15.01 25.72 -15.50
N ARG A 325 15.87 25.34 -16.46
CA ARG A 325 17.31 25.67 -16.44
C ARG A 325 17.58 27.16 -16.21
N ASN A 326 16.82 28.03 -16.87
CA ASN A 326 17.06 29.49 -16.88
C ASN A 326 15.91 30.29 -16.27
N GLU A 327 14.94 29.63 -15.62
CA GLU A 327 13.75 30.30 -15.13
C GLU A 327 13.19 29.61 -13.89
N HIS A 328 12.82 30.38 -12.90
CA HIS A 328 12.05 29.94 -11.74
C HIS A 328 10.86 30.88 -11.54
N ILE A 329 9.68 30.30 -11.45
CA ILE A 329 8.44 31.00 -11.16
C ILE A 329 7.84 30.33 -9.93
N SER A 330 7.53 31.10 -8.89
CA SER A 330 6.74 30.61 -7.75
C SER A 330 5.69 31.63 -7.36
N ALA A 331 4.53 31.12 -7.01
CA ALA A 331 3.44 31.87 -6.42
C ALA A 331 2.95 31.07 -5.22
N ARG A 332 2.96 31.67 -4.02
CA ARG A 332 2.51 30.98 -2.80
C ARG A 332 1.68 31.88 -1.91
N ILE A 333 0.71 31.26 -1.27
CA ILE A 333 -0.12 31.86 -0.23
C ILE A 333 0.05 30.98 1.01
N ILE A 334 0.33 31.61 2.14
CA ILE A 334 0.53 30.95 3.44
C ILE A 334 -0.43 31.60 4.41
N SER A 335 -1.23 30.80 5.10
CA SER A 335 -2.00 31.22 6.26
C SER A 335 -1.34 30.70 7.52
N PHE A 336 -1.15 31.59 8.50
CA PHE A 336 -0.59 31.22 9.80
C PHE A 336 -1.71 31.21 10.85
N GLN A 337 -1.68 30.19 11.70
CA GLN A 337 -2.46 30.14 12.93
C GLN A 337 -1.48 29.89 14.09
N THR A 338 -1.52 30.71 15.14
CA THR A 338 -0.69 30.48 16.33
C THR A 338 -1.35 29.49 17.29
N LEU A 339 -0.54 28.64 17.91
CA LEU A 339 -0.96 27.71 18.97
C LEU A 339 -0.39 28.11 20.33
N ARG A 340 0.24 29.29 20.40
CA ARG A 340 0.79 29.83 21.65
C ARG A 340 -0.26 30.66 22.38
N ASP A 341 -0.32 30.48 23.69
CA ASP A 341 -1.31 31.16 24.54
C ASP A 341 -0.98 32.64 24.78
N ASP A 342 0.27 33.06 24.55
CA ASP A 342 0.76 34.44 24.71
C ASP A 342 0.70 35.26 23.40
N GLU A 343 0.18 34.70 22.32
CA GLU A 343 0.04 35.37 21.03
C GLU A 343 -1.44 35.51 20.64
N VAL A 344 -1.83 36.70 20.19
CA VAL A 344 -3.18 36.94 19.64
C VAL A 344 -3.18 36.57 18.15
N ASP A 345 -3.89 35.50 17.80
CA ASP A 345 -3.95 34.96 16.41
C ASP A 345 -4.36 36.01 15.37
N SER A 346 -5.23 36.95 15.74
CA SER A 346 -5.68 38.02 14.82
C SER A 346 -4.62 39.09 14.54
N ALA A 347 -3.62 39.23 15.42
CA ALA A 347 -2.62 40.28 15.34
C ALA A 347 -1.34 39.87 14.61
N ILE A 348 -1.09 38.56 14.50
CA ILE A 348 -0.01 38.04 13.66
C ILE A 348 -0.35 38.18 12.16
N PRO A 349 0.65 38.07 11.24
CA PRO A 349 0.41 38.01 9.81
C PRO A 349 -0.41 36.77 9.40
N SER A 350 -1.74 36.88 9.46
CA SER A 350 -2.69 35.80 9.19
C SER A 350 -2.55 35.21 7.79
N VAL A 351 -2.20 36.04 6.79
CA VAL A 351 -2.02 35.64 5.40
C VAL A 351 -0.78 36.32 4.80
N VAL A 352 0.09 35.52 4.20
CA VAL A 352 1.28 35.97 3.47
C VAL A 352 1.21 35.50 2.03
N ALA A 353 1.39 36.41 1.08
CA ALA A 353 1.39 36.11 -0.35
C ALA A 353 2.68 36.57 -1.01
N ASP A 354 3.39 35.62 -1.63
CA ASP A 354 4.64 35.84 -2.36
C ASP A 354 4.49 35.46 -3.83
N LEU A 355 5.05 36.30 -4.69
CA LEU A 355 5.32 35.95 -6.09
C LEU A 355 6.81 36.13 -6.35
N THR A 356 7.46 35.13 -6.93
CA THR A 356 8.87 35.21 -7.34
C THR A 356 8.97 34.83 -8.81
N PHE A 357 9.57 35.71 -9.60
CA PHE A 357 10.00 35.43 -10.97
C PHE A 357 11.50 35.67 -11.06
N HIS A 358 12.24 34.66 -11.45
CA HIS A 358 13.68 34.75 -11.66
C HIS A 358 14.01 34.18 -13.03
N ARG A 359 14.66 34.97 -13.89
CA ARG A 359 15.09 34.55 -15.21
C ARG A 359 16.56 34.89 -15.43
N ARG A 360 17.29 33.90 -15.95
CA ARG A 360 18.66 34.03 -16.42
C ARG A 360 18.65 34.14 -17.95
N PHE A 361 19.49 34.99 -18.50
CA PHE A 361 19.60 35.21 -19.94
C PHE A 361 21.05 35.44 -20.35
N SER A 362 21.38 35.05 -21.58
CA SER A 362 22.67 35.37 -22.18
C SER A 362 22.60 36.74 -22.85
N LEU A 363 23.66 37.54 -22.72
CA LEU A 363 23.79 38.85 -23.37
C LEU A 363 24.48 38.78 -24.74
N GLY A 364 24.50 37.59 -25.37
CA GLY A 364 25.03 37.40 -26.72
C GLY A 364 26.47 37.90 -26.85
N ALA A 365 26.69 38.87 -27.74
CA ALA A 365 28.00 39.43 -28.05
C ALA A 365 28.72 40.10 -26.87
N LEU A 366 28.00 40.55 -25.83
CA LEU A 366 28.61 41.14 -24.63
C LEU A 366 29.27 40.07 -23.72
N GLY A 367 28.87 38.80 -23.88
CA GLY A 367 29.28 37.69 -23.05
C GLY A 367 28.75 37.77 -21.61
N GLY A 368 28.97 36.70 -20.84
CA GLY A 368 28.46 36.58 -19.48
C GLY A 368 26.98 36.20 -19.40
N GLU A 369 26.47 36.17 -18.17
CA GLU A 369 25.12 35.78 -17.79
C GLU A 369 24.44 36.95 -17.07
N GLY A 370 23.27 37.35 -17.55
CA GLY A 370 22.39 38.33 -16.91
C GLY A 370 21.30 37.63 -16.10
N GLY A 371 20.95 38.21 -14.96
CA GLY A 371 19.86 37.79 -14.08
C GLY A 371 18.82 38.89 -13.90
N LEU A 372 17.55 38.54 -14.01
CA LEU A 372 16.42 39.39 -13.62
C LEU A 372 15.61 38.65 -12.54
N ARG A 373 15.46 39.27 -11.38
CA ARG A 373 14.59 38.79 -10.30
C ARG A 373 13.54 39.84 -9.97
N LEU A 374 12.28 39.44 -10.04
CA LEU A 374 11.13 40.19 -9.55
C LEU A 374 10.53 39.42 -8.37
N GLN A 375 10.28 40.11 -7.27
CA GLN A 375 9.66 39.53 -6.09
C GLN A 375 8.57 40.46 -5.55
N THR A 376 7.42 39.89 -5.22
CA THR A 376 6.39 40.56 -4.42
C THR A 376 6.27 39.84 -3.08
N HIS A 377 6.02 40.60 -2.02
CA HIS A 377 5.79 40.07 -0.68
C HIS A 377 4.68 40.88 -0.03
N ASN A 378 3.59 40.22 0.35
CA ASN A 378 2.43 40.85 0.98
C ASN A 378 2.13 40.14 2.29
N GLN A 379 1.84 40.89 3.33
CA GLN A 379 1.42 40.39 4.64
C GLN A 379 0.15 41.11 5.05
N TYR A 380 -0.84 40.34 5.49
CA TYR A 380 -2.13 40.82 5.96
C TYR A 380 -2.49 40.17 7.30
N ARG A 381 -2.96 40.97 8.25
CA ARG A 381 -3.53 40.51 9.52
C ARG A 381 -5.05 40.68 9.54
N SER A 382 -5.75 39.82 10.26
CA SER A 382 -7.22 39.87 10.37
C SER A 382 -7.71 40.90 11.40
N SER A 383 -6.87 41.29 12.37
CA SER A 383 -7.20 42.31 13.36
C SER A 383 -7.48 43.67 12.72
N THR A 384 -8.60 44.28 13.09
CA THR A 384 -8.93 45.67 12.79
C THR A 384 -8.43 46.63 13.87
N SER A 385 -7.91 46.10 14.98
CA SER A 385 -7.35 46.91 16.05
C SER A 385 -5.91 47.31 15.70
N PRO A 386 -5.55 48.60 15.82
CA PRO A 386 -4.16 49.02 15.70
C PRO A 386 -3.30 48.53 16.87
N PHE A 387 -3.90 48.22 18.03
CA PHE A 387 -3.26 47.76 19.28
C PHE A 387 -3.67 46.31 19.58
N ASP A 388 -2.76 45.43 19.98
CA ASP A 388 -3.07 44.00 20.21
C ASP A 388 -2.96 43.54 21.67
N GLY A 389 -3.47 44.30 22.64
CA GLY A 389 -3.40 43.84 24.02
C GLY A 389 -4.28 44.56 25.03
N THR A 390 -4.12 44.14 26.28
CA THR A 390 -4.55 44.86 27.49
C THR A 390 -3.45 45.75 28.06
N ASP A 391 -2.33 45.90 27.36
CA ASP A 391 -1.29 46.83 27.76
C ASP A 391 -1.70 48.28 27.46
N SER A 392 -1.06 49.19 28.19
CA SER A 392 -1.50 50.57 28.33
C SER A 392 -0.77 51.53 27.39
N ASP A 393 -0.14 51.02 26.33
CA ASP A 393 0.58 51.87 25.39
C ASP A 393 -0.23 52.09 24.10
N ASP A 394 0.00 53.26 23.48
CA ASP A 394 -0.64 53.66 22.23
C ASP A 394 0.27 53.28 21.03
N ILE A 395 1.06 52.21 21.12
CA ILE A 395 1.98 51.78 20.05
C ILE A 395 1.30 50.72 19.18
N PRO A 396 1.23 50.90 17.84
CA PRO A 396 0.67 49.86 16.98
C PRO A 396 1.59 48.63 16.85
N ASP A 397 1.12 47.47 17.30
CA ASP A 397 1.92 46.23 17.40
C ASP A 397 2.08 45.45 16.08
N GLY A 398 1.43 45.92 15.01
CA GLY A 398 1.60 45.33 13.69
C GLY A 398 1.27 46.27 12.54
N ARG A 399 1.68 45.86 11.34
CA ARG A 399 1.43 46.61 10.11
C ARG A 399 1.30 45.66 8.93
N ASP A 400 0.28 45.88 8.11
CA ASP A 400 0.18 45.23 6.81
C ASP A 400 1.25 45.81 5.87
N ILE A 401 1.94 44.93 5.15
CA ILE A 401 3.07 45.30 4.29
C ILE A 401 2.83 44.75 2.90
N GLY A 402 2.99 45.61 1.89
CA GLY A 402 3.16 45.22 0.49
C GLY A 402 4.53 45.69 0.01
N ARG A 403 5.34 44.78 -0.53
CA ARG A 403 6.67 45.09 -1.06
C ARG A 403 6.82 44.48 -2.45
N ILE A 404 7.33 45.29 -3.38
CA ILE A 404 7.77 44.85 -4.71
C ILE A 404 9.27 45.13 -4.81
N SER A 405 10.04 44.18 -5.31
CA SER A 405 11.49 44.29 -5.45
C SER A 405 11.92 43.79 -6.83
N ALA A 406 12.78 44.56 -7.49
CA ALA A 406 13.39 44.19 -8.76
C ALA A 406 14.91 44.20 -8.59
N ARG A 407 15.58 43.15 -9.04
CA ARG A 407 17.03 43.04 -9.09
C ARG A 407 17.46 42.64 -10.49
N ILE A 408 18.40 43.40 -11.03
CA ILE A 408 19.08 43.10 -12.29
C ILE A 408 20.56 42.92 -11.96
N ASP A 409 21.14 41.80 -12.37
CA ASP A 409 22.56 41.54 -12.23
C ASP A 409 23.17 41.02 -13.52
N TRP A 410 24.48 41.21 -13.68
CA TRP A 410 25.27 40.70 -14.78
C TRP A 410 26.59 40.19 -14.21
N ARG A 411 26.94 38.95 -14.58
CA ARG A 411 28.22 38.35 -14.24
C ARG A 411 28.90 37.86 -15.50
N LYS A 412 30.17 38.16 -15.64
CA LYS A 412 31.04 37.56 -16.65
C LYS A 412 32.22 36.94 -15.91
N SER A 413 32.37 35.63 -16.00
CA SER A 413 33.56 34.94 -15.53
C SER A 413 34.47 34.61 -16.72
N PHE A 414 35.77 34.67 -16.50
CA PHE A 414 36.78 34.20 -17.44
C PHE A 414 37.70 33.22 -16.73
N VAL A 415 38.06 32.14 -17.43
CA VAL A 415 39.04 31.17 -16.95
C VAL A 415 40.33 31.40 -17.71
N LEU A 416 41.37 31.81 -17.01
CA LEU A 416 42.71 31.94 -17.60
C LEU A 416 43.29 30.55 -17.90
N PRO A 417 44.25 30.43 -18.84
CA PRO A 417 44.86 29.14 -19.20
C PRO A 417 45.49 28.36 -18.03
N LEU A 418 45.82 29.03 -16.93
CA LEU A 418 46.34 28.44 -15.68
C LEU A 418 45.24 27.98 -14.70
N GLY A 419 43.96 28.03 -15.10
CA GLY A 419 42.82 27.61 -14.26
C GLY A 419 42.38 28.64 -13.22
N ILE A 420 42.79 29.90 -13.34
CA ILE A 420 42.35 30.99 -12.46
C ILE A 420 41.02 31.53 -12.99
N GLU A 421 39.97 31.46 -12.18
CA GLU A 421 38.66 32.09 -12.44
C GLU A 421 38.68 33.55 -11.95
N GLY A 422 38.30 34.49 -12.83
CA GLY A 422 38.16 35.92 -12.54
C GLY A 422 36.86 36.52 -13.04
#